data_AF-A0A1I6P3Y0-F1
#
_entry.id   AF-A0A1I6P3Y0-F1
#
_cell.length_a   1.000
_cell.length_b   1.000
_cell.length_c   1.000
_cell.angle_alpha   90.00
_cell.angle_beta   90.00
_cell.angle_gamma   90.00
#
_symmetry.space_group_name_H-M   'P 1'
#
loop_
_entity.id
_entity.type
_entity.pdbx_description
1 polymer ?
#
loop_
_entity_poly.entity_id
_entity_poly.type
_entity_poly.pdbx_seq_one_letter_code
_entity_poly.pdbx_strand_id
1 'polypeptide(L)'
;MDKVSNVAIPAEYNDHDFKLYDTEDLGIENGVLSIRLYSIGPSGNHFAGFKYVENELILISYEGYFRGAGSHSSRTYNFEKEQLTANTTDVIDEKETTTSEIIPLKKKKYLFENTSITDFYNQD
;
A
#
# COMPACT_ATOMS: atom_id res chain seq x y z
N MET A 1 4.02 -25.44 -1.07
CA MET A 1 3.63 -24.02 -1.19
C MET A 1 4.21 -23.51 -2.49
N ASP A 2 3.41 -22.86 -3.33
CA ASP A 2 3.83 -22.43 -4.67
C ASP A 2 4.48 -21.03 -4.67
N LYS A 3 4.04 -20.14 -3.78
CA LYS A 3 4.58 -18.78 -3.60
C LYS A 3 4.77 -18.49 -2.12
N VAL A 4 5.92 -17.91 -1.75
CA VAL A 4 6.29 -17.55 -0.38
C VAL A 4 6.92 -16.16 -0.41
N SER A 5 6.55 -15.30 0.53
CA SER A 5 7.15 -13.97 0.69
C SER A 5 7.50 -13.74 2.15
N ASN A 6 8.71 -13.22 2.39
CA ASN A 6 9.16 -12.75 3.70
C ASN A 6 9.13 -11.22 3.81
N VAL A 7 8.62 -10.53 2.77
CA VAL A 7 8.67 -9.07 2.66
C VAL A 7 7.31 -8.44 2.35
N ALA A 8 6.34 -9.20 1.86
CA ALA A 8 5.03 -8.66 1.49
C ALA A 8 4.28 -8.03 2.66
N ILE A 9 4.51 -8.54 3.87
CA ILE A 9 4.01 -7.98 5.13
C ILE A 9 5.25 -7.62 5.95
N PRO A 10 5.31 -6.42 6.55
CA PRO A 10 6.43 -5.99 7.38
C PRO A 10 6.50 -6.80 8.68
N ALA A 11 7.55 -6.58 9.46
CA ALA A 11 7.62 -7.09 10.83
C ALA A 11 6.47 -6.52 11.68
N GLU A 12 5.97 -7.30 12.63
CA GLU A 12 4.87 -6.88 13.51
C GLU A 12 5.27 -5.70 14.43
N TYR A 13 6.55 -5.67 14.84
CA TYR A 13 7.12 -4.68 15.75
C TYR A 13 8.31 -3.96 15.12
N ASN A 14 8.55 -2.72 15.53
CA ASN A 14 9.77 -1.99 15.21
C ASN A 14 10.92 -2.31 16.19
N ASP A 15 12.09 -1.70 15.97
CA ASP A 15 13.30 -1.88 16.78
C ASP A 15 13.17 -1.43 18.25
N HIS A 16 12.03 -0.83 18.61
CA HIS A 16 11.71 -0.34 19.96
C HIS A 16 10.54 -1.11 20.61
N ASP A 17 10.18 -2.29 20.08
CA ASP A 17 9.08 -3.13 20.54
C ASP A 17 7.68 -2.48 20.46
N PHE A 18 7.50 -1.47 19.62
CA PHE A 18 6.17 -0.94 19.33
C PHE A 18 5.55 -1.67 18.14
N LYS A 19 4.30 -2.11 18.32
CA LYS A 19 3.51 -2.73 17.25
C LYS A 19 3.23 -1.70 16.15
N LEU A 20 3.45 -2.08 14.88
CA LEU A 20 3.28 -1.17 13.75
C LEU A 20 1.81 -0.95 13.36
N TYR A 21 0.99 -2.00 13.49
CA TYR A 21 -0.40 -2.04 13.07
C TYR A 21 -1.32 -2.52 14.19
N ASP A 22 -2.41 -1.79 14.39
CA ASP A 22 -3.44 -2.12 15.36
C ASP A 22 -4.15 -3.41 14.94
N THR A 23 -4.52 -3.47 13.66
CA THR A 23 -5.25 -4.59 13.04
C THR A 23 -4.59 -5.01 11.74
N GLU A 24 -4.48 -6.32 11.55
CA GLU A 24 -3.97 -6.95 10.33
C GLU A 24 -5.02 -7.96 9.86
N ASP A 25 -5.43 -7.86 8.60
CA ASP A 25 -6.45 -8.73 8.01
C ASP A 25 -5.94 -9.26 6.65
N LEU A 26 -6.02 -10.58 6.50
CA LEU A 26 -5.63 -11.29 5.29
C LEU A 26 -6.77 -12.16 4.83
N GLY A 27 -7.12 -12.05 3.56
CA GLY A 27 -8.21 -12.82 2.98
C GLY A 27 -7.95 -13.13 1.52
N ILE A 28 -8.62 -14.17 1.02
CA ILE A 28 -8.70 -14.43 -0.42
C ILE A 28 -10.16 -14.27 -0.82
N GLU A 29 -10.45 -13.25 -1.62
CA GLU A 29 -11.79 -12.93 -2.09
C GLU A 29 -11.75 -12.73 -3.61
N ASN A 30 -12.66 -13.36 -4.34
CA ASN A 30 -12.76 -13.25 -5.81
C ASN A 30 -11.43 -13.51 -6.56
N GLY A 31 -10.60 -14.43 -6.04
CA GLY A 31 -9.31 -14.78 -6.62
C GLY A 31 -8.20 -13.75 -6.39
N VAL A 32 -8.39 -12.83 -5.44
CA VAL A 32 -7.40 -11.83 -5.03
C VAL A 32 -6.99 -12.07 -3.58
N LEU A 33 -5.69 -12.24 -3.34
CA LEU A 33 -5.12 -12.17 -2.00
C LEU A 33 -5.13 -10.71 -1.55
N SER A 34 -5.93 -10.40 -0.54
CA SER A 34 -6.03 -9.10 0.10
C SER A 34 -5.17 -9.07 1.36
N ILE A 35 -4.38 -8.02 1.52
CA ILE A 35 -3.64 -7.72 2.74
C ILE A 35 -4.07 -6.32 3.18
N ARG A 36 -4.53 -6.20 4.43
CA ARG A 36 -5.04 -4.94 4.99
C ARG A 36 -4.36 -4.71 6.33
N LEU A 37 -3.56 -3.66 6.40
CA LEU A 37 -2.85 -3.24 7.60
C LEU A 37 -3.42 -1.90 8.05
N TYR A 38 -3.91 -1.84 9.29
CA TYR A 38 -4.53 -0.64 9.85
C TYR A 38 -3.67 -0.07 10.97
N SER A 39 -3.40 1.24 10.91
CA SER A 39 -2.70 1.97 11.96
C SER A 39 -3.33 3.34 12.16
N ILE A 40 -3.57 3.71 13.42
CA ILE A 40 -3.88 5.09 13.81
C ILE A 40 -2.60 5.95 13.85
N GLY A 41 -1.44 5.31 13.93
CA GLY A 41 -0.13 5.94 14.06
C GLY A 41 0.55 6.31 12.74
N PRO A 42 1.85 6.67 12.80
CA PRO A 42 2.62 7.14 11.65
C PRO A 42 2.80 6.09 10.55
N SER A 43 2.63 4.80 10.87
CA SER A 43 2.67 3.73 9.87
C SER A 43 1.59 3.90 8.79
N GLY A 44 0.45 4.54 9.12
CA GLY A 44 -0.68 4.67 8.21
C GLY A 44 -1.38 3.34 7.91
N ASN A 45 -2.34 3.39 6.99
CA ASN A 45 -3.04 2.20 6.52
C ASN A 45 -2.50 1.75 5.17
N HIS A 46 -2.40 0.43 4.96
CA HIS A 46 -1.97 -0.17 3.70
C HIS A 46 -2.97 -1.25 3.27
N PHE A 47 -3.41 -1.17 2.03
CA PHE A 47 -4.33 -2.12 1.42
C PHE A 47 -3.73 -2.61 0.11
N ALA A 48 -3.41 -3.89 0.03
CA ALA A 48 -2.81 -4.48 -1.16
C ALA A 48 -3.65 -5.63 -1.69
N GLY A 49 -3.73 -5.73 -3.01
CA GLY A 49 -4.39 -6.83 -3.71
C GLY A 49 -3.41 -7.52 -4.64
N PHE A 50 -3.23 -8.83 -4.47
CA PHE A 50 -2.42 -9.67 -5.34
C PHE A 50 -3.28 -10.67 -6.10
N LYS A 51 -3.00 -10.89 -7.38
CA LYS A 51 -3.74 -11.83 -8.23
C LYS A 51 -2.79 -12.71 -9.04
N TYR A 52 -3.17 -13.98 -9.22
CA TYR A 52 -2.45 -14.87 -10.11
C TYR A 52 -2.67 -14.50 -11.58
N VAL A 53 -1.57 -14.28 -12.30
CA VAL A 53 -1.52 -14.04 -13.74
C VAL A 53 -0.31 -14.82 -14.28
N GLU A 54 -0.53 -15.73 -15.23
CA GLU A 54 0.55 -16.51 -15.87
C GLU A 54 1.47 -17.26 -14.87
N ASN A 55 0.88 -17.88 -13.84
CA ASN A 55 1.57 -18.56 -12.74
C ASN A 55 2.41 -17.65 -11.81
N GLU A 56 2.23 -16.33 -11.91
CA GLU A 56 2.86 -15.35 -11.01
C GLU A 56 1.78 -14.68 -10.15
N LEU A 57 2.07 -14.46 -8.87
CA LEU A 57 1.20 -13.71 -7.97
C LEU A 57 1.66 -12.25 -7.99
N ILE A 58 0.94 -11.39 -8.70
CA ILE A 58 1.33 -10.00 -8.97
C ILE A 58 0.47 -9.01 -8.19
N LEU A 59 1.06 -7.89 -7.74
CA LEU A 59 0.31 -6.78 -7.16
C LEU A 59 -0.54 -6.13 -8.26
N ILE A 60 -1.85 -6.10 -8.07
CA ILE A 60 -2.81 -5.49 -9.02
C ILE A 60 -3.33 -4.15 -8.52
N SER A 61 -3.35 -3.96 -7.21
CA SER A 61 -3.83 -2.74 -6.58
C SER A 61 -3.09 -2.51 -5.28
N TYR A 62 -2.83 -1.24 -4.98
CA TYR A 62 -2.51 -0.83 -3.63
C TYR A 62 -3.21 0.50 -3.32
N GLU A 63 -3.57 0.68 -2.05
CA GLU A 63 -3.89 1.96 -1.47
C GLU A 63 -3.15 2.15 -0.13
N GLY A 64 -2.55 3.31 0.03
CA GLY A 64 -1.87 3.73 1.25
C GLY A 64 -2.46 5.03 1.72
N TYR A 65 -2.75 5.15 3.01
CA TYR A 65 -3.36 6.34 3.59
C TYR A 65 -2.62 6.76 4.86
N PHE A 66 -2.12 7.99 4.87
CA PHE A 66 -1.28 8.53 5.93
C PHE A 66 -1.89 9.82 6.45
N ARG A 67 -1.95 9.95 7.78
CA ARG A 67 -2.42 11.16 8.45
C ARG A 67 -1.28 11.80 9.22
N GLY A 68 -0.98 13.06 8.88
CA GLY A 68 -0.06 13.92 9.60
C GLY A 68 -0.81 15.04 10.32
N ALA A 69 -0.08 15.80 11.14
CA ALA A 69 -0.65 16.87 11.96
C ALA A 69 -1.23 18.07 11.17
N GLY A 70 -0.91 18.19 9.88
CA GLY A 70 -1.40 19.27 9.01
C GLY A 70 -1.87 18.82 7.63
N SER A 71 -1.77 17.53 7.32
CA SER A 71 -2.25 17.02 6.04
C SER A 71 -2.59 15.53 6.12
N HIS A 72 -3.49 15.13 5.22
CA HIS A 72 -3.71 13.73 4.91
C HIS A 72 -3.16 13.45 3.52
N SER A 73 -2.60 12.26 3.31
CA SER A 73 -2.16 11.85 1.98
C SER A 73 -2.63 10.44 1.65
N SER A 74 -2.91 10.22 0.38
CA SER A 74 -3.18 8.88 -0.14
C SER A 74 -2.35 8.59 -1.38
N ARG A 75 -2.00 7.32 -1.54
CA ARG A 75 -1.32 6.80 -2.74
C ARG A 75 -2.05 5.57 -3.24
N THR A 76 -2.49 5.62 -4.48
CA THR A 76 -3.25 4.53 -5.12
C THR A 76 -2.53 4.05 -6.36
N TYR A 77 -2.12 2.78 -6.35
CA TYR A 77 -1.56 2.10 -7.50
C TYR A 77 -2.65 1.29 -8.20
N ASN A 78 -2.71 1.43 -9.53
CA ASN A 78 -3.58 0.61 -10.38
C ASN A 78 -2.77 -0.03 -11.50
N PHE A 79 -2.67 -1.37 -11.49
CA PHE A 79 -1.89 -2.13 -12.47
C PHE A 79 -2.42 -2.00 -13.90
N GLU A 80 -3.74 -2.03 -14.09
CA GLU A 80 -4.36 -1.97 -15.42
C GLU A 80 -4.15 -0.60 -16.09
N LYS A 81 -4.21 0.46 -15.29
CA LYS A 81 -4.02 1.84 -15.75
C LYS A 81 -2.56 2.27 -15.78
N GLU A 82 -1.65 1.45 -15.26
CA GLU A 82 -0.21 1.74 -15.20
C GLU A 82 0.08 3.10 -14.54
N GLN A 83 -0.64 3.43 -13.47
CA GLN A 83 -0.56 4.74 -12.85
C GLN A 83 -0.50 4.64 -11.33
N LEU A 84 0.20 5.61 -10.76
CA LEU A 84 0.11 5.97 -9.36
C LEU A 84 -0.61 7.30 -9.25
N THR A 85 -1.64 7.37 -8.43
CA THR A 85 -2.29 8.63 -8.05
C THR A 85 -1.87 8.97 -6.63
N ALA A 86 -1.33 10.16 -6.43
CA ALA A 86 -0.99 10.71 -5.13
C ALA A 86 -1.90 11.89 -4.82
N ASN A 87 -2.61 11.84 -3.70
CA ASN A 87 -3.43 12.96 -3.24
C ASN A 87 -2.88 13.48 -1.92
N THR A 88 -2.91 14.79 -1.75
CA THR A 88 -2.60 15.45 -0.47
C THR A 88 -3.69 16.44 -0.17
N THR A 89 -4.30 16.31 1.01
CA THR A 89 -5.31 17.23 1.53
C THR A 89 -4.70 18.03 2.68
N ASP A 90 -4.62 19.34 2.52
CA ASP A 90 -4.26 20.26 3.61
C ASP A 90 -5.47 20.43 4.54
N VAL A 91 -5.23 20.30 5.84
CA VAL A 91 -6.26 20.40 6.90
C VAL A 91 -5.92 21.48 7.94
N ILE A 92 -4.93 22.33 7.67
CA ILE A 92 -4.54 23.44 8.56
C ILE A 92 -5.53 24.61 8.43
N ASP A 93 -5.99 24.89 7.21
CA ASP A 93 -7.01 25.89 6.92
C ASP A 93 -8.41 25.25 6.96
N GLU A 94 -9.44 26.00 7.38
CA GLU A 94 -10.84 25.52 7.38
C GLU A 94 -11.30 25.10 5.97
N LYS A 95 -10.64 25.66 4.96
CA LYS A 95 -10.80 25.27 3.57
C LYS A 95 -9.88 24.10 3.24
N GLU A 96 -10.38 22.88 3.47
CA GLU A 96 -9.70 21.65 3.02
C GLU A 96 -9.42 21.73 1.52
N THR A 97 -8.13 21.75 1.16
CA THR A 97 -7.69 21.83 -0.23
C THR A 97 -6.96 20.56 -0.60
N THR A 98 -7.40 19.88 -1.66
CA THR A 98 -6.76 18.65 -2.14
C THR A 98 -6.00 18.91 -3.42
N THR A 99 -4.72 18.53 -3.43
CA THR A 99 -3.91 18.42 -4.64
C THR A 99 -3.84 16.97 -5.07
N SER A 100 -3.81 16.75 -6.39
CA SER A 100 -3.73 15.41 -6.99
C SER A 100 -2.64 15.39 -8.06
N GLU A 101 -1.79 14.38 -7.99
CA GLU A 101 -0.74 14.11 -8.95
C GLU A 101 -0.94 12.70 -9.53
N ILE A 102 -0.87 12.60 -10.86
CA ILE A 102 -0.91 11.32 -11.57
C ILE A 102 0.48 11.07 -12.14
N ILE A 103 1.09 9.99 -11.70
CA ILE A 103 2.43 9.56 -12.09
C ILE A 103 2.27 8.33 -12.97
N PRO A 104 2.53 8.42 -14.28
CA PRO A 104 2.60 7.26 -15.16
C PRO A 104 3.73 6.34 -14.73
N LEU A 105 3.45 5.04 -14.62
CA LEU A 105 4.42 4.02 -14.27
C LEU A 105 4.74 3.16 -15.50
N LYS A 106 5.98 2.72 -15.64
CA LYS A 106 6.29 1.67 -16.61
C LYS A 106 5.67 0.36 -16.14
N LYS A 107 5.05 -0.39 -17.06
CA LYS A 107 4.51 -1.71 -16.78
C LYS A 107 5.64 -2.64 -16.30
N LYS A 108 5.65 -2.91 -14.98
CA LYS A 108 6.50 -3.90 -14.33
C LYS A 108 5.61 -4.79 -13.49
N LYS A 109 5.90 -6.09 -13.49
CA LYS A 109 5.26 -7.03 -12.57
C LYS A 109 5.89 -6.88 -11.19
N TYR A 110 5.07 -6.50 -10.22
CA TYR A 110 5.45 -6.46 -8.81
C TYR A 110 5.06 -7.79 -8.18
N LEU A 111 6.05 -8.68 -8.02
CA LEU A 111 5.82 -10.05 -7.60
C LEU A 111 5.62 -10.10 -6.07
N PHE A 112 4.71 -10.95 -5.61
CA PHE A 112 4.43 -11.13 -4.19
C PHE A 112 5.69 -11.49 -3.38
N GLU A 113 6.57 -12.31 -3.95
CA GLU A 113 7.79 -12.78 -3.29
C GLU A 113 8.79 -11.67 -2.93
N ASN A 114 8.74 -10.53 -3.62
CA ASN A 114 9.74 -9.45 -3.48
C ASN A 114 9.15 -8.03 -3.35
N THR A 115 7.83 -7.91 -3.23
CA THR A 115 7.16 -6.61 -3.11
C THR A 115 6.72 -6.39 -1.68
N SER A 116 7.39 -5.48 -0.97
CA SER A 116 6.91 -4.95 0.31
C SER A 116 5.79 -3.94 0.06
N ILE A 117 4.62 -4.15 0.68
CA ILE A 117 3.49 -3.24 0.50
C ILE A 117 3.72 -1.91 1.22
N THR A 118 4.55 -1.88 2.25
CA THR A 118 4.87 -0.66 3.00
C THR A 118 5.93 0.19 2.32
N ASP A 119 6.81 -0.43 1.52
CA ASP A 119 7.92 0.26 0.84
C ASP A 119 7.69 0.48 -0.65
N PHE A 120 6.57 0.02 -1.20
CA PHE A 120 6.28 0.06 -2.64
C PHE A 120 6.46 1.46 -3.28
N TYR A 121 6.30 2.53 -2.49
CA TYR A 121 6.36 3.93 -2.91
C TYR A 121 7.73 4.59 -2.74
N ASN A 122 8.66 3.93 -2.04
CA ASN A 122 9.98 4.46 -1.74
C ASN A 122 10.96 4.17 -2.87
N GLN A 123 10.55 4.36 -4.13
CA GLN A 123 11.47 4.25 -5.26
C GLN A 123 12.14 5.61 -5.50
N ASP A 124 13.46 5.61 -5.38
CA ASP A 124 14.39 6.70 -5.72
C ASP A 124 14.20 7.25 -7.14
#